data_AF-A0A0C3E3Y9-F1
#
_entry.id   AF-A0A0C3E3Y9-F1
#
_cell.length_a   1.000
_cell.length_b   1.000
_cell.length_c   1.000
_cell.angle_alpha   90.00
_cell.angle_beta   90.00
_cell.angle_gamma   90.00
#
_symmetry.space_group_name_H-M   'P 1'
#
loop_
_entity.id
_entity.type
_entity.pdbx_description
1 polymer ?
#
loop_
_entity_poly.entity_id
_entity_poly.type
_entity_poly.pdbx_seq_one_letter_code
_entity_poly.pdbx_strand_id
1 'polypeptide(L)'
;MPGRTSKDAPSFSGHTKDLCDFFTQFEDLTDSCGLTTTEKCRAVLRYVDSDTRELWVSFPEFETADYDDLKTRIIDEYPGADRGAQYTYHDLENIVLHHVDHDILTETEFVEYSHKFRPVATWLVKNRKISE
;
A
#
# COMPACT_ATOMS: atom_id res chain seq x y z
N MET A 1 -0.25 16.74 11.60
CA MET A 1 0.93 16.07 11.00
C MET A 1 1.97 15.78 12.08
N PRO A 2 2.21 14.51 12.45
CA PRO A 2 3.27 14.15 13.39
C PRO A 2 4.65 14.45 12.80
N GLY A 3 5.59 14.85 13.65
CA GLY A 3 6.99 15.05 13.25
C GLY A 3 7.63 13.74 12.79
N ARG A 4 8.66 13.83 11.92
CA ARG A 4 9.37 12.67 11.31
C ARG A 4 9.87 11.63 12.33
N THR A 5 10.01 12.00 13.59
CA THR A 5 10.51 11.16 14.69
C THR A 5 9.40 10.65 15.62
N SER A 6 8.13 10.94 15.32
CA SER A 6 6.99 10.41 16.08
C SER A 6 6.78 8.94 15.75
N LYS A 7 6.32 8.16 16.73
CA LYS A 7 5.91 6.75 16.51
C LYS A 7 4.77 6.62 15.50
N ASP A 8 3.95 7.66 15.37
CA ASP A 8 2.82 7.72 14.44
C ASP A 8 3.20 8.30 13.06
N ALA A 9 4.49 8.50 12.79
CA ALA A 9 4.94 8.99 11.49
C ALA A 9 5.06 7.83 10.48
N PRO A 10 4.41 7.92 9.30
CA PRO A 10 4.65 6.95 8.25
C PRO A 10 6.13 7.05 7.81
N SER A 11 6.76 5.91 7.58
CA SER A 11 8.15 5.82 7.13
C SER A 11 8.21 4.90 5.93
N PHE A 12 8.81 5.39 4.86
CA PHE A 12 9.12 4.56 3.70
C PHE A 12 10.59 4.13 3.77
N SER A 13 10.83 2.83 3.63
CA SER A 13 12.16 2.20 3.71
C SER A 13 12.87 2.11 2.36
N GLY A 14 12.21 2.54 1.27
CA GLY A 14 12.67 2.30 -0.11
C GLY A 14 12.24 0.94 -0.68
N HIS A 15 11.60 0.07 0.11
CA HIS A 15 11.14 -1.24 -0.35
C HIS A 15 9.74 -1.18 -0.96
N THR A 16 9.60 -1.73 -2.16
CA THR A 16 8.34 -1.76 -2.92
C THR A 16 7.15 -2.35 -2.16
N LYS A 17 7.38 -3.41 -1.38
CA LYS A 17 6.36 -4.06 -0.54
C LYS A 17 5.76 -3.13 0.53
N ASP A 18 6.52 -2.15 1.00
CA ASP A 18 6.12 -1.25 2.08
C ASP A 18 5.45 0.03 1.52
N LEU A 19 5.46 0.22 0.18
CA LEU A 19 4.99 1.45 -0.46
C LEU A 19 3.46 1.60 -0.38
N CYS A 20 2.70 0.51 -0.53
CA CYS A 20 1.23 0.54 -0.37
C CYS A 20 0.80 0.85 1.05
N ASP A 21 1.41 0.19 2.04
CA ASP A 21 1.12 0.41 3.46
C ASP A 21 1.52 1.83 3.90
N PHE A 22 2.63 2.35 3.34
CA PHE A 22 3.04 3.73 3.54
C PHE A 22 2.00 4.72 3.01
N PHE A 23 1.54 4.56 1.77
CA PHE A 23 0.54 5.44 1.18
C PHE A 23 -0.79 5.39 1.93
N THR A 24 -1.21 4.20 2.38
CA THR A 24 -2.45 4.04 3.15
C THR A 24 -2.37 4.78 4.49
N GLN A 25 -1.29 4.58 5.25
CA GLN A 25 -1.08 5.30 6.52
C GLN A 25 -0.96 6.81 6.31
N PHE A 26 -0.32 7.23 5.22
CA PHE A 26 -0.20 8.64 4.88
C PHE A 26 -1.56 9.26 4.52
N GLU A 27 -2.37 8.57 3.72
CA GLU A 27 -3.72 9.00 3.34
C GLU A 27 -4.62 9.17 4.56
N ASP A 28 -4.73 8.14 5.41
CA ASP A 28 -5.49 8.21 6.67
C ASP A 28 -5.08 9.40 7.55
N LEU A 29 -3.77 9.68 7.60
CA LEU A 29 -3.20 10.75 8.41
C LEU A 29 -3.43 12.13 7.79
N THR A 30 -3.44 12.23 6.46
CA THR A 30 -3.74 13.46 5.74
C THR A 30 -5.23 13.77 5.72
N ASP A 31 -6.08 12.74 5.64
CA ASP A 31 -7.53 12.85 5.67
C ASP A 31 -8.01 13.25 7.06
N SER A 32 -7.44 12.66 8.13
CA SER A 32 -7.70 13.09 9.50
C SER A 32 -7.25 14.53 9.80
N CYS A 33 -6.26 15.04 9.06
CA CYS A 33 -5.83 16.43 9.14
C CYS A 33 -6.56 17.37 8.16
N GLY A 34 -7.38 16.85 7.24
CA GLY A 34 -8.08 17.63 6.22
C GLY A 34 -7.16 18.35 5.23
N LEU A 35 -6.00 17.77 4.90
CA LEU A 35 -5.05 18.40 3.98
C LEU A 35 -5.54 18.40 2.53
N THR A 36 -5.25 19.49 1.83
CA THR A 36 -5.48 19.61 0.38
C THR A 36 -4.44 18.81 -0.41
N THR A 37 -4.77 18.48 -1.66
CA THR A 37 -3.91 17.73 -2.61
C THR A 37 -2.48 18.30 -2.70
N THR A 38 -2.36 19.62 -2.82
CA THR A 38 -1.06 20.31 -2.86
C THR A 38 -0.27 20.17 -1.54
N GLU A 39 -0.96 20.16 -0.41
CA GLU A 39 -0.32 19.96 0.89
C GLU A 39 0.10 18.51 1.10
N LYS A 40 -0.68 17.54 0.59
CA LYS A 40 -0.31 16.11 0.56
C LYS A 40 0.99 15.90 -0.21
N CYS A 41 1.16 16.49 -1.39
CA CYS A 41 2.42 16.41 -2.15
C CYS A 41 3.62 16.91 -1.33
N ARG A 42 3.49 18.05 -0.63
CA ARG A 42 4.59 18.55 0.22
C ARG A 42 4.82 17.72 1.48
N ALA A 43 3.75 17.16 2.05
CA ALA A 43 3.82 16.36 3.26
C ALA A 43 4.47 14.99 2.99
N VAL A 44 4.20 14.36 1.85
CA VAL A 44 4.74 13.03 1.53
C VAL A 44 6.27 13.04 1.47
N LEU A 45 6.87 14.11 0.95
CA LEU A 45 8.33 14.30 0.91
C LEU A 45 8.98 14.37 2.29
N ARG A 46 8.21 14.68 3.35
CA ARG A 46 8.73 14.71 4.72
C ARG A 46 8.92 13.30 5.27
N TYR A 47 8.23 12.30 4.75
CA TYR A 47 8.22 10.95 5.31
C TYR A 47 9.10 9.95 4.55
N VAL A 48 9.79 10.42 3.51
CA VAL A 48 10.78 9.66 2.74
C VAL A 48 12.21 10.11 3.01
N ASP A 49 13.15 9.25 2.65
CA ASP A 49 14.59 9.53 2.60
C ASP A 49 14.96 10.56 1.52
N SER A 50 16.19 11.06 1.58
CA SER A 50 16.66 12.13 0.69
C SER A 50 16.72 11.68 -0.77
N ASP A 51 17.20 10.46 -1.04
CA ASP A 51 17.29 9.89 -2.38
C ASP A 51 15.89 9.72 -3.01
N THR A 52 14.93 9.15 -2.27
CA THR A 52 13.54 9.01 -2.73
C THR A 52 12.87 10.38 -2.90
N ARG A 53 13.19 11.36 -2.04
CA ARG A 53 12.69 12.73 -2.18
C ARG A 53 13.14 13.36 -3.48
N GLU A 54 14.42 13.27 -3.84
CA GLU A 54 14.93 13.84 -5.09
C GLU A 54 14.27 13.19 -6.31
N LEU A 55 14.05 11.88 -6.26
CA LEU A 55 13.31 11.16 -7.30
C LEU A 55 11.88 11.69 -7.43
N TRP A 56 11.13 11.81 -6.34
CA TRP A 56 9.73 12.22 -6.38
C TRP A 56 9.54 13.69 -6.74
N VAL A 57 10.48 14.56 -6.39
CA VAL A 57 10.49 15.98 -6.81
C VAL A 57 10.81 16.12 -8.30
N SER A 58 11.51 15.15 -8.90
CA SER A 58 11.82 15.17 -10.33
C SER A 58 10.60 14.89 -11.23
N PHE A 59 9.50 14.42 -10.66
CA PHE A 59 8.29 14.09 -11.41
C PHE A 59 7.48 15.34 -11.77
N PRO A 60 7.06 15.50 -13.04
CA PRO A 60 6.24 16.64 -13.46
C PRO A 60 4.89 16.72 -12.74
N GLU A 61 4.38 15.57 -12.25
CA GLU A 61 3.16 15.46 -11.45
C GLU A 61 3.29 16.15 -10.07
N PHE A 62 4.53 16.38 -9.61
CA PHE A 62 4.75 17.19 -8.41
C PHE A 62 4.47 18.68 -8.68
N GLU A 63 4.76 19.16 -9.89
CA GLU A 63 4.51 20.55 -10.28
C GLU A 63 3.03 20.83 -10.53
N THR A 64 2.27 19.84 -11.01
CA THR A 64 0.80 19.94 -11.15
C THR A 64 0.09 20.01 -9.80
N ALA A 65 0.79 19.71 -8.71
CA ALA A 65 0.28 19.66 -7.34
C ALA A 65 -0.90 18.68 -7.17
N ASP A 66 -0.96 17.66 -8.03
CA ASP A 66 -1.93 16.58 -7.99
C ASP A 66 -1.30 15.34 -7.31
N TYR A 67 -1.91 14.90 -6.22
CA TYR A 67 -1.42 13.82 -5.39
C TYR A 67 -1.75 12.46 -5.98
N ASP A 68 -2.90 12.32 -6.64
CA ASP A 68 -3.34 11.06 -7.23
C ASP A 68 -2.48 10.73 -8.46
N ASP A 69 -2.18 11.73 -9.28
CA ASP A 69 -1.25 11.60 -10.41
C ASP A 69 0.17 11.27 -9.91
N LEU A 70 0.65 12.00 -8.89
CA LEU A 70 1.96 11.74 -8.29
C LEU A 70 2.05 10.33 -7.69
N LYS A 71 1.03 9.88 -6.97
CA LYS A 71 0.94 8.52 -6.40
C LYS A 71 0.99 7.47 -7.50
N THR A 72 0.22 7.67 -8.58
CA THR A 72 0.21 6.74 -9.72
C THR A 72 1.58 6.66 -10.39
N ARG A 73 2.24 7.80 -10.59
CA ARG A 73 3.60 7.87 -11.15
C ARG A 73 4.62 7.19 -10.24
N ILE A 74 4.54 7.42 -8.93
CA ILE A 74 5.40 6.76 -7.94
C ILE A 74 5.17 5.24 -7.97
N ILE A 75 3.93 4.77 -8.05
CA ILE A 75 3.65 3.32 -8.11
C ILE A 75 4.22 2.69 -9.40
N ASP A 76 4.16 3.40 -10.52
CA ASP A 76 4.71 2.97 -11.82
C ASP A 76 6.25 2.87 -11.81
N GLU A 77 6.93 3.85 -11.20
CA GLU A 77 8.40 3.89 -11.06
C GLU A 77 8.97 2.80 -10.14
N TYR A 78 8.14 2.23 -9.28
CA TYR A 78 8.51 1.12 -8.42
C TYR A 78 7.81 -0.16 -8.91
N PRO A 79 8.33 -0.84 -9.95
CA PRO A 79 7.73 -2.07 -10.47
C PRO A 79 7.78 -3.17 -9.39
N GLY A 80 6.64 -3.38 -8.73
CA GLY A 80 6.50 -4.23 -7.55
C GLY A 80 5.89 -3.56 -6.33
N ALA A 81 5.75 -2.24 -6.36
CA ALA A 81 4.94 -1.51 -5.42
C ALA A 81 3.45 -1.53 -5.78
N ASP A 82 3.12 -1.58 -7.08
CA ASP A 82 1.77 -2.01 -7.51
C ASP A 82 1.47 -3.44 -7.03
N ARG A 83 2.52 -4.26 -6.87
CA ARG A 83 2.44 -5.58 -6.22
C ARG A 83 2.34 -5.52 -4.69
N GLY A 84 2.14 -4.34 -4.09
CA GLY A 84 1.72 -4.19 -2.69
C GLY A 84 0.26 -4.59 -2.47
N ALA A 85 -0.47 -4.89 -3.54
CA ALA A 85 -1.72 -5.64 -3.47
C ALA A 85 -1.98 -6.53 -4.70
N GLN A 86 -1.02 -6.76 -5.63
CA GLN A 86 -1.23 -7.77 -6.69
C GLN A 86 -1.17 -9.18 -6.12
N TYR A 87 -2.22 -9.55 -5.40
CA TYR A 87 -2.52 -10.92 -5.12
C TYR A 87 -2.70 -11.63 -6.47
N THR A 88 -1.84 -12.61 -6.72
CA THR A 88 -1.97 -13.50 -7.86
C THR A 88 -2.87 -14.66 -7.49
N TYR A 89 -3.42 -15.36 -8.48
CA TYR A 89 -4.12 -16.63 -8.23
C TYR A 89 -3.25 -17.60 -7.42
N HIS A 90 -1.93 -17.56 -7.62
CA HIS A 90 -0.97 -18.39 -6.90
C HIS A 90 -0.84 -18.01 -5.42
N ASP A 91 -1.02 -16.74 -5.04
CA ASP A 91 -1.06 -16.34 -3.62
C ASP A 91 -2.31 -16.89 -2.93
N LEU A 92 -3.45 -16.91 -3.62
CA LEU A 92 -4.69 -17.50 -3.13
C LEU A 92 -4.56 -19.03 -3.02
N GLU A 93 -3.95 -19.66 -4.02
CA GLU A 93 -3.61 -21.09 -4.03
C GLU A 93 -2.67 -21.45 -2.89
N ASN A 94 -1.64 -20.64 -2.62
CA ASN A 94 -0.70 -20.87 -1.52
C ASN A 94 -1.38 -20.75 -0.14
N ILE A 95 -2.29 -19.79 0.03
CA ILE A 95 -3.08 -19.66 1.27
C ILE A 95 -3.96 -20.90 1.51
N VAL A 96 -4.57 -21.42 0.44
CA VAL A 96 -5.38 -22.65 0.49
C VAL A 96 -4.48 -23.87 0.76
N LEU A 97 -3.38 -24.05 0.03
CA LEU A 97 -2.47 -25.18 0.19
C LEU A 97 -1.83 -25.22 1.58
N HIS A 98 -1.45 -24.06 2.13
CA HIS A 98 -0.90 -23.96 3.49
C HIS A 98 -1.93 -24.35 4.57
N HIS A 99 -3.23 -24.25 4.31
CA HIS A 99 -4.30 -24.70 5.21
C HIS A 99 -4.88 -26.08 4.86
N VAL A 100 -4.53 -26.65 3.72
CA VAL A 100 -4.80 -28.07 3.42
C VAL A 100 -3.79 -28.97 4.14
N ASP A 101 -2.55 -28.48 4.33
CA ASP A 101 -1.52 -29.17 5.12
C ASP A 101 -1.74 -29.01 6.65
N HIS A 102 -2.38 -27.92 7.07
CA HIS A 102 -2.81 -27.65 8.45
C HIS A 102 -4.34 -27.67 8.56
N ASP A 103 -4.92 -28.81 8.93
CA ASP A 103 -6.36 -28.92 9.20
C ASP A 103 -6.84 -27.78 10.11
N ILE A 104 -7.89 -27.07 9.69
CA ILE A 104 -8.55 -26.02 10.49
C ILE A 104 -9.38 -26.73 11.55
N LEU A 105 -8.84 -26.82 12.76
CA LEU A 105 -9.47 -27.55 13.87
C LEU A 105 -10.21 -26.62 14.83
N THR A 106 -9.92 -25.32 14.77
CA THR A 106 -10.51 -24.31 15.67
C THR A 106 -11.15 -23.14 14.93
N GLU A 107 -12.13 -22.51 15.59
CA GLU A 107 -12.80 -21.30 15.10
C GLU A 107 -11.81 -20.14 14.92
N THR A 108 -10.79 -20.06 15.78
CA THR A 108 -9.73 -19.04 15.69
C THR A 108 -8.89 -19.20 14.42
N GLU A 109 -8.49 -20.43 14.08
CA GLU A 109 -7.75 -20.73 12.84
C GLU A 109 -8.60 -20.43 11.60
N PHE A 110 -9.91 -20.69 11.66
CA PHE A 110 -10.84 -20.32 10.59
C PHE A 110 -10.93 -18.80 10.40
N VAL A 111 -11.00 -18.04 11.50
CA VAL A 111 -11.04 -16.57 11.44
C VAL A 111 -9.73 -16.02 10.87
N GLU A 112 -8.58 -16.53 11.30
CA GLU A 112 -7.26 -16.15 10.77
C GLU A 112 -7.13 -16.46 9.27
N TYR A 113 -7.57 -17.64 8.84
CA TYR A 113 -7.66 -17.99 7.42
C TYR A 113 -8.54 -16.99 6.67
N SER A 114 -9.74 -16.71 7.18
CA SER A 114 -10.69 -15.80 6.53
C SER A 114 -10.16 -14.37 6.42
N HIS A 115 -9.43 -13.89 7.42
CA HIS A 115 -8.80 -12.57 7.42
C HIS A 115 -7.64 -12.48 6.43
N LYS A 116 -6.92 -13.58 6.18
CA LYS A 116 -5.87 -13.64 5.15
C LYS A 116 -6.45 -13.81 3.75
N PHE A 117 -7.49 -14.62 3.58
CA PHE A 117 -8.10 -14.94 2.29
C PHE A 117 -8.96 -13.80 1.71
N ARG A 118 -9.79 -13.15 2.55
CA ARG A 118 -10.76 -12.14 2.08
C ARG A 118 -10.13 -10.94 1.36
N PRO A 119 -9.03 -10.33 1.85
CA PRO A 119 -8.39 -9.22 1.14
C PRO A 119 -7.86 -9.64 -0.23
N VAL A 120 -7.27 -10.84 -0.32
CA VAL A 120 -6.70 -11.46 -1.54
C VAL A 120 -7.80 -11.71 -2.58
N ALA A 121 -8.87 -12.40 -2.17
CA ALA A 121 -9.98 -12.73 -3.04
C ALA A 121 -10.75 -11.47 -3.50
N THR A 122 -10.99 -10.52 -2.60
CA THR A 122 -11.68 -9.27 -2.93
C THR A 122 -10.89 -8.45 -3.94
N TRP A 123 -9.56 -8.39 -3.79
CA TRP A 123 -8.70 -7.72 -4.76
C TRP A 123 -8.72 -8.41 -6.12
N LEU A 124 -8.65 -9.75 -6.16
CA LEU A 124 -8.68 -10.54 -7.39
C LEU A 124 -10.01 -10.38 -8.16
N VAL A 125 -11.15 -10.36 -7.45
CA VAL A 125 -12.48 -10.11 -8.05
C VAL A 125 -12.57 -8.67 -8.56
N LYS A 126 -12.16 -7.68 -7.74
CA LYS A 126 -12.20 -6.25 -8.11
C LYS A 126 -11.36 -5.94 -9.36
N ASN A 127 -10.25 -6.66 -9.55
CA ASN A 127 -9.35 -6.52 -10.70
C ASN A 127 -9.69 -7.48 -11.86
N ARG A 128 -10.85 -8.16 -11.84
CA ARG A 128 -11.29 -9.14 -12.86
C ARG A 128 -10.28 -10.25 -13.18
N LYS A 129 -9.44 -10.62 -12.21
CA LYS A 129 -8.45 -11.69 -12.34
C LYS A 129 -9.07 -13.07 -12.08
N ILE A 130 -10.22 -13.10 -11.39
CA ILE A 130 -11.10 -14.26 -11.19
C ILE A 130 -12.55 -13.80 -11.41
N SER A 131 -13.42 -14.70 -11.88
CA SER A 131 -14.87 -14.43 -12.02
C SER A 131 -15.60 -14.73 -10.72
N GLU A 132 -16.66 -13.97 -10.44
CA GLU A 132 -17.56 -14.12 -9.27
C GLU A 132 -18.41 -15.40 -9.34
#